data_AF-A0A8X7NA66-F1
#
_entry.id   AF-A0A8X7NA66-F1
#
_cell.length_a   1.000
_cell.length_b   1.000
_cell.length_c   1.000
_cell.angle_alpha   90.00
_cell.angle_beta   90.00
_cell.angle_gamma   90.00
#
_symmetry.space_group_name_H-M   'P 1'
#
loop_
_entity.id
_entity.type
_entity.pdbx_description
1 polymer ?
#
loop_
_entity_poly.entity_id
_entity_poly.type
_entity_poly.pdbx_seq_one_letter_code
_entity_poly.pdbx_strand_id
1 'polypeptide(L)'
;MLRTDPDPKSRHIPADMYDFRLEDIDSPVDPYQLPVQQRWELTRNLIDDVYIQYMLINMGSYDGYEGADMTMEYDELAKTWASDALNEHTSLASVFCAQIFVDINFTLRNTVQRCAADLRVAAARMKASMEARAQIEPGPTNWGVDAADQEEKARLFLRDLTHRATEDDVINVYYRHVRKTTNLYLDKDGHTDEKRTLMLRSPVLCGVVLFRLQFIYRDFSLTVANNWDTLYFNGHLYHLCQLLYGNDPDLRPEWRDVDLLFDLVGKENFFGGRIPETAQDSHVNLLQVMNANAATLHAVRT
;
A
#
# COMPACT_ATOMS: atom_id res chain seq x y z
N MET A 1 -9.19 -52.28 36.55
CA MET A 1 -9.91 -50.99 36.56
C MET A 1 -9.28 -50.11 35.49
N LEU A 2 -9.81 -50.18 34.27
CA LEU A 2 -9.30 -49.47 33.10
C LEU A 2 -9.97 -48.10 33.04
N ARG A 3 -9.16 -47.03 33.02
CA ARG A 3 -9.61 -45.67 32.70
C ARG A 3 -9.96 -45.63 31.22
N THR A 4 -11.20 -45.28 30.92
CA THR A 4 -11.66 -44.91 29.59
C THR A 4 -11.27 -43.45 29.31
N ASP A 5 -10.56 -43.20 28.22
CA ASP A 5 -10.29 -41.87 27.69
C ASP A 5 -11.60 -41.13 27.36
N PRO A 6 -11.64 -39.79 27.51
CA PRO A 6 -12.82 -39.01 27.12
C PRO A 6 -12.90 -38.87 25.59
N ASP A 7 -14.12 -39.04 25.08
CA ASP A 7 -14.51 -38.94 23.67
C ASP A 7 -14.08 -37.59 23.04
N PRO A 8 -13.30 -37.60 21.94
CA PRO A 8 -12.80 -36.39 21.28
C PRO A 8 -13.90 -35.53 20.62
N LYS A 9 -15.17 -35.95 20.63
CA LYS A 9 -16.29 -35.22 20.00
C LYS A 9 -17.10 -34.29 20.92
N SER A 10 -16.72 -34.12 22.18
CA SER A 10 -17.50 -33.30 23.14
C SER A 10 -16.96 -31.90 23.44
N ARG A 11 -15.97 -31.39 22.68
CA ARG A 11 -15.57 -29.98 22.77
C ARG A 11 -16.56 -29.09 22.00
N HIS A 12 -17.80 -29.02 22.46
CA HIS A 12 -18.61 -27.84 22.21
C HIS A 12 -18.08 -26.74 23.12
N ILE A 13 -17.36 -25.78 22.53
CA ILE A 13 -17.07 -24.51 23.18
C ILE A 13 -18.43 -23.82 23.37
N PRO A 14 -18.85 -23.53 24.61
CA PRO A 14 -20.14 -22.88 24.85
C PRO A 14 -20.21 -21.52 24.15
N ALA A 15 -21.31 -21.22 23.46
CA ALA A 15 -21.49 -19.98 22.70
C ALA A 15 -21.46 -18.71 23.60
N ASP A 16 -21.67 -18.88 24.90
CA ASP A 16 -21.55 -17.86 25.96
C ASP A 16 -20.09 -17.53 26.33
N MET A 17 -19.10 -18.28 25.84
CA MET A 17 -17.68 -17.96 26.00
C MET A 17 -17.22 -16.81 25.08
N TYR A 18 -18.08 -16.36 24.16
CA TYR A 18 -17.82 -15.33 23.15
C TYR A 18 -18.44 -13.95 23.45
N ASP A 19 -18.97 -13.72 24.66
CA ASP A 19 -19.77 -12.51 24.94
C ASP A 19 -18.95 -11.27 25.39
N PHE A 20 -17.61 -11.33 25.35
CA PHE A 20 -16.74 -10.15 25.46
C PHE A 20 -16.26 -9.73 24.07
N ARG A 21 -16.81 -8.63 23.54
CA ARG A 21 -16.59 -8.18 22.16
C ARG A 21 -15.40 -7.24 22.11
N LEU A 22 -14.82 -7.04 20.92
CA LEU A 22 -13.79 -6.02 20.68
C LEU A 22 -14.19 -4.61 21.15
N GLU A 23 -15.49 -4.34 21.27
CA GLU A 23 -16.09 -3.15 21.86
C GLU A 23 -15.63 -2.89 23.31
N ASP A 24 -15.29 -3.95 24.06
CA ASP A 24 -14.82 -3.87 25.44
C ASP A 24 -13.38 -3.36 25.56
N ILE A 25 -12.57 -3.52 24.52
CA ILE A 25 -11.22 -2.92 24.44
C ILE A 25 -11.30 -1.41 24.20
N ASP A 26 -12.34 -0.98 23.48
CA ASP A 26 -12.60 0.44 23.21
C ASP A 26 -13.36 1.13 24.36
N SER A 27 -13.61 0.40 25.45
CA SER A 27 -14.19 0.93 26.68
C SER A 27 -13.37 2.10 27.23
N PRO A 28 -14.03 3.11 27.87
CA PRO A 28 -13.31 4.20 28.53
C PRO A 28 -12.45 3.72 29.71
N VAL A 29 -12.74 2.54 30.27
CA VAL A 29 -11.96 1.93 31.34
C VAL A 29 -10.63 1.44 30.79
N ASP A 30 -9.54 1.85 31.42
CA ASP A 30 -8.19 1.39 31.08
C ASP A 30 -8.06 -0.14 31.35
N PRO A 31 -7.74 -0.97 30.33
CA PRO A 31 -7.57 -2.41 30.48
C PRO A 31 -6.56 -2.82 31.55
N TYR A 32 -5.57 -1.98 31.87
CA TYR A 32 -4.59 -2.26 32.91
C TYR A 32 -5.14 -2.09 34.34
N GLN A 33 -6.28 -1.41 34.50
CA GLN A 33 -6.98 -1.26 35.79
C GLN A 33 -7.94 -2.42 36.07
N LEU A 34 -8.19 -3.29 35.08
CA LEU A 34 -9.08 -4.43 35.24
C LEU A 34 -8.45 -5.54 36.09
N PRO A 35 -9.27 -6.35 36.79
CA PRO A 35 -8.82 -7.58 37.41
C PRO A 35 -8.09 -8.48 36.41
N VAL A 36 -7.08 -9.21 36.89
CA VAL A 36 -6.22 -10.08 36.06
C VAL A 36 -7.04 -11.02 35.17
N GLN A 37 -8.12 -11.59 35.71
CA GLN A 37 -8.98 -12.52 34.96
C GLN A 37 -9.67 -11.84 33.78
N GLN A 38 -10.25 -10.65 33.98
CA GLN A 38 -10.91 -9.89 32.91
C GLN A 38 -9.90 -9.41 31.86
N ARG A 39 -8.73 -8.94 32.31
CA ARG A 39 -7.66 -8.54 31.40
C ARG A 39 -7.17 -9.71 30.55
N TRP A 40 -7.06 -10.90 31.14
CA TRP A 40 -6.68 -12.12 30.41
C TRP A 40 -7.73 -12.52 29.36
N GLU A 41 -9.01 -12.41 29.70
CA GLU A 41 -10.11 -12.66 28.75
C GLU A 41 -10.07 -11.68 27.58
N LEU A 42 -9.86 -10.39 27.83
CA LEU A 42 -9.68 -9.38 26.77
C LEU A 42 -8.47 -9.67 25.88
N THR A 43 -7.34 -10.03 26.47
CA THR A 43 -6.14 -10.41 25.71
C THR A 43 -6.39 -11.63 24.82
N ARG A 44 -7.05 -12.66 25.35
CA ARG A 44 -7.42 -13.84 24.58
C ARG A 44 -8.30 -13.48 23.40
N ASN A 45 -9.39 -12.74 23.64
CA ASN A 45 -10.35 -12.40 22.58
C ASN A 45 -9.71 -11.55 21.49
N LEU A 46 -8.83 -10.62 21.87
CA LEU A 46 -8.07 -9.82 20.92
C LEU A 46 -7.14 -10.67 20.05
N ILE A 47 -6.40 -11.62 20.65
CA ILE A 47 -5.49 -12.51 19.92
C ILE A 47 -6.30 -13.45 19.02
N ASP A 48 -7.35 -14.07 19.53
CA ASP A 48 -8.18 -15.04 18.79
C ASP A 48 -8.83 -14.39 17.55
N ASP A 49 -9.27 -13.13 17.65
CA ASP A 49 -9.84 -12.39 16.52
C ASP A 49 -8.85 -12.28 15.36
N VAL A 50 -7.60 -11.88 15.64
CA VAL A 50 -6.61 -11.60 14.58
C VAL A 50 -5.77 -12.80 14.19
N TYR A 51 -5.65 -13.83 15.03
CA TYR A 51 -4.79 -14.99 14.79
C TYR A 51 -5.17 -15.72 13.50
N ILE A 52 -6.45 -16.02 13.31
CA ILE A 52 -6.96 -16.66 12.09
C ILE A 52 -6.71 -15.76 10.88
N GLN A 53 -6.84 -14.44 11.03
CA GLN A 53 -6.65 -13.49 9.95
C GLN A 53 -5.17 -13.44 9.50
N TYR A 54 -4.21 -13.46 10.44
CA TYR A 54 -2.79 -13.61 10.13
C TYR A 54 -2.46 -14.97 9.50
N MET A 55 -3.12 -16.05 9.91
CA MET A 55 -2.95 -17.35 9.24
C MET A 55 -3.46 -17.32 7.79
N LEU A 56 -4.57 -16.63 7.53
CA LEU A 56 -5.09 -16.45 6.17
C LEU A 56 -4.11 -15.67 5.28
N ILE A 57 -3.43 -14.65 5.82
CA ILE A 57 -2.34 -13.96 5.09
C ILE A 57 -1.26 -14.96 4.67
N ASN A 58 -0.83 -15.82 5.59
CA ASN A 58 0.22 -16.81 5.31
C ASN A 58 -0.22 -17.89 4.32
N MET A 59 -1.45 -18.41 4.44
CA MET A 59 -1.92 -19.47 3.54
C MET A 59 -2.10 -18.99 2.09
N GLY A 60 -2.53 -17.74 1.87
CA GLY A 60 -2.72 -17.26 0.50
C GLY A 60 -1.47 -16.93 -0.28
N SER A 61 -0.33 -16.83 0.38
CA SER A 61 0.97 -16.79 -0.28
C SER A 61 1.39 -18.14 -0.86
N TYR A 62 0.78 -19.24 -0.41
CA TYR A 62 1.09 -20.59 -0.88
C TYR A 62 0.31 -20.99 -2.14
N ASP A 63 -0.87 -20.41 -2.36
CA ASP A 63 -1.80 -20.84 -3.43
C ASP A 63 -1.56 -20.20 -4.82
N GLY A 64 -0.44 -19.49 -5.01
CA GLY A 64 0.00 -19.05 -6.35
C GLY A 64 -0.97 -18.13 -7.09
N TYR A 65 -1.88 -17.45 -6.38
CA TYR A 65 -2.76 -16.45 -6.99
C TYR A 65 -1.88 -15.27 -7.46
N GLU A 66 -1.86 -14.98 -8.76
CA GLU A 66 -1.13 -13.84 -9.37
C GLU A 66 -1.52 -12.48 -8.76
N GLY A 67 -2.62 -12.41 -8.00
CA GLY A 67 -2.96 -11.23 -7.19
C GLY A 67 -2.58 -11.28 -5.72
N ALA A 68 -2.22 -12.44 -5.17
CA ALA A 68 -1.86 -12.61 -3.75
C ALA A 68 -0.46 -12.06 -3.47
N ASP A 69 0.46 -12.20 -4.42
CA ASP A 69 1.84 -11.72 -4.30
C ASP A 69 1.91 -10.18 -4.15
N MET A 70 0.87 -9.48 -4.61
CA MET A 70 0.76 -8.02 -4.50
C MET A 70 0.02 -7.53 -3.26
N THR A 71 -0.68 -8.40 -2.51
CA THR A 71 -1.58 -8.01 -1.39
C THR A 71 -1.21 -8.62 -0.03
N MET A 72 -0.22 -9.52 0.02
CA MET A 72 0.11 -10.27 1.24
C MET A 72 1.42 -9.77 1.84
N GLU A 73 1.33 -8.78 2.73
CA GLU A 73 2.48 -8.31 3.51
C GLU A 73 2.53 -8.97 4.89
N TYR A 74 3.74 -9.29 5.31
CA TYR A 74 4.01 -9.86 6.62
C TYR A 74 4.68 -8.83 7.52
N ASP A 75 4.11 -8.62 8.70
CA ASP A 75 4.87 -8.16 9.84
C ASP A 75 5.54 -9.35 10.55
N GLU A 76 6.39 -9.06 11.53
CA GLU A 76 7.07 -10.12 12.29
C GLU A 76 6.10 -10.98 13.11
N LEU A 77 4.92 -10.45 13.48
CA LEU A 77 3.89 -11.21 14.17
C LEU A 77 3.31 -12.30 13.26
N ALA A 78 2.95 -11.93 12.02
CA ALA A 78 2.46 -12.85 11.00
C ALA A 78 3.45 -13.98 10.72
N LYS A 79 4.74 -13.65 10.55
CA LYS A 79 5.80 -14.63 10.27
C LYS A 79 6.01 -15.58 11.45
N THR A 80 6.12 -15.02 12.65
CA THR A 80 6.44 -15.81 13.85
C THR A 80 5.28 -16.75 14.19
N TRP A 81 4.04 -16.26 14.15
CA TRP A 81 2.87 -17.10 14.41
C TRP A 81 2.69 -18.21 13.37
N ALA A 82 2.96 -17.95 12.09
CA ALA A 82 2.87 -19.00 11.08
C ALA A 82 3.97 -20.06 11.25
N SER A 83 5.19 -19.63 11.58
CA SER A 83 6.29 -20.56 11.87
C SER A 83 5.98 -21.43 13.08
N ASP A 84 5.47 -20.83 14.16
CA ASP A 84 5.06 -21.52 15.37
C ASP A 84 3.93 -22.52 15.10
N ALA A 85 2.90 -22.11 14.35
CA ALA A 85 1.76 -22.95 13.99
C ALA A 85 2.19 -24.19 13.17
N LEU A 86 3.07 -24.00 12.18
CA LEU A 86 3.58 -25.09 11.34
C LEU A 86 4.44 -26.10 12.11
N ASN A 87 5.15 -25.62 13.12
CA ASN A 87 6.08 -26.43 13.91
C ASN A 87 5.46 -26.91 15.25
N GLU A 88 4.16 -26.70 15.46
CA GLU A 88 3.41 -27.09 16.66
C GLU A 88 4.07 -26.67 17.98
N HIS A 89 4.73 -25.49 17.99
CA HIS A 89 5.39 -24.97 19.19
C HIS A 89 5.13 -23.47 19.35
N THR A 90 5.22 -22.98 20.58
CA THR A 90 5.15 -21.54 20.88
C THR A 90 6.54 -21.04 21.24
N SER A 91 7.09 -20.17 20.41
CA SER A 91 8.40 -19.55 20.62
C SER A 91 8.30 -18.33 21.56
N LEU A 92 9.41 -17.99 22.21
CA LEU A 92 9.49 -16.76 23.01
C LEU A 92 9.25 -15.50 22.14
N ALA A 93 9.68 -15.55 20.88
CA ALA A 93 9.43 -14.48 19.91
C ALA A 93 7.93 -14.28 19.66
N SER A 94 7.17 -15.36 19.54
CA SER A 94 5.71 -15.30 19.36
C SER A 94 5.01 -14.67 20.57
N VAL A 95 5.39 -15.07 21.78
CA VAL A 95 4.88 -14.46 23.02
C VAL A 95 5.22 -12.97 23.07
N PHE A 96 6.45 -12.60 22.71
CA PHE A 96 6.88 -11.20 22.68
C PHE A 96 6.11 -10.36 21.66
N CYS A 97 5.92 -10.87 20.44
CA CYS A 97 5.17 -10.16 19.40
C CYS A 97 3.68 -10.05 19.78
N ALA A 98 3.08 -11.10 20.34
CA ALA A 98 1.72 -11.08 20.85
C ALA A 98 1.55 -10.03 21.95
N GLN A 99 2.51 -9.94 22.88
CA GLN A 99 2.51 -8.94 23.94
C GLN A 99 2.57 -7.51 23.37
N ILE A 100 3.45 -7.25 22.39
CA ILE A 100 3.49 -5.94 21.71
C ILE A 100 2.14 -5.60 21.08
N PHE A 101 1.52 -6.55 20.38
CA PHE A 101 0.22 -6.35 19.75
C PHE A 101 -0.87 -6.01 20.77
N VAL A 102 -0.91 -6.72 21.89
CA VAL A 102 -1.84 -6.47 23.00
C VAL A 102 -1.58 -5.10 23.63
N ASP A 103 -0.33 -4.76 23.92
CA ASP A 103 0.04 -3.49 24.55
C ASP A 103 -0.30 -2.29 23.67
N ILE A 104 -0.10 -2.42 22.35
CA ILE A 104 -0.53 -1.40 21.38
C ILE A 104 -2.04 -1.18 21.48
N ASN A 105 -2.84 -2.25 21.46
CA ASN A 105 -4.30 -2.15 21.51
C ASN A 105 -4.81 -1.66 22.86
N PHE A 106 -4.20 -2.06 23.97
CA PHE A 106 -4.58 -1.61 25.31
C PHE A 106 -4.18 -0.16 25.57
N THR A 107 -3.06 0.30 24.98
CA THR A 107 -2.60 1.68 25.11
C THR A 107 -3.41 2.62 24.20
N LEU A 108 -3.57 2.27 22.92
CA LEU A 108 -4.20 3.13 21.92
C LEU A 108 -5.73 3.04 21.93
N ARG A 109 -6.29 1.89 22.30
CA ARG A 109 -7.74 1.65 22.40
C ARG A 109 -8.46 2.11 21.12
N ASN A 110 -9.49 2.94 21.25
CA ASN A 110 -10.25 3.48 20.12
C ASN A 110 -9.40 4.22 19.07
N THR A 111 -8.22 4.74 19.43
CA THR A 111 -7.33 5.44 18.49
C THR A 111 -6.50 4.50 17.62
N VAL A 112 -6.47 3.19 17.90
CA VAL A 112 -5.71 2.19 17.12
C VAL A 112 -6.14 2.15 15.66
N GLN A 113 -7.42 2.40 15.40
CA GLN A 113 -8.03 2.37 14.06
C GLN A 113 -7.55 3.52 13.16
N ARG A 114 -6.94 4.57 13.74
CA ARG A 114 -6.42 5.72 12.97
C ARG A 114 -5.41 5.28 11.92
N CYS A 115 -4.57 4.30 12.21
CA CYS A 115 -3.55 3.84 11.27
C CYS A 115 -4.16 3.19 10.02
N ALA A 116 -5.27 2.48 10.16
CA ALA A 116 -6.02 1.95 9.02
C ALA A 116 -6.66 3.09 8.20
N ALA A 117 -7.19 4.12 8.86
CA ALA A 117 -7.73 5.29 8.17
C ALA A 117 -6.65 6.06 7.40
N ASP A 118 -5.47 6.27 8.01
CA ASP A 118 -4.32 6.93 7.37
C ASP A 118 -3.84 6.13 6.15
N LEU A 119 -3.75 4.80 6.25
CA LEU A 119 -3.46 3.90 5.12
C LEU A 119 -4.47 4.06 3.98
N ARG A 120 -5.78 4.07 4.28
CA ARG A 120 -6.84 4.23 3.28
C ARG A 120 -6.75 5.57 2.56
N VAL A 121 -6.56 6.65 3.32
CA VAL A 121 -6.41 7.99 2.75
C VAL A 121 -5.18 8.06 1.84
N ALA A 122 -4.06 7.48 2.26
CA ALA A 122 -2.86 7.44 1.43
C ALA A 122 -3.07 6.60 0.15
N ALA A 123 -3.67 5.42 0.26
CA ALA A 123 -3.99 4.56 -0.89
C ALA A 123 -4.93 5.27 -1.87
N ALA A 124 -5.98 5.93 -1.38
CA ALA A 124 -6.92 6.70 -2.20
C ALA A 124 -6.22 7.87 -2.94
N ARG A 125 -5.30 8.57 -2.29
CA ARG A 125 -4.51 9.64 -2.92
C ARG A 125 -3.61 9.12 -4.03
N MET A 126 -2.87 8.02 -3.77
CA MET A 126 -2.02 7.40 -4.77
C MET A 126 -2.84 6.91 -5.97
N LYS A 127 -3.99 6.27 -5.70
CA LYS A 127 -4.94 5.82 -6.72
C LYS A 127 -5.42 6.98 -7.59
N ALA A 128 -5.93 8.04 -6.97
CA ALA A 128 -6.47 9.20 -7.68
C ALA A 128 -5.40 9.87 -8.56
N SER A 129 -4.16 9.95 -8.08
CA SER A 129 -3.03 10.48 -8.86
C SER A 129 -2.74 9.63 -10.10
N MET A 130 -2.68 8.30 -9.95
CA MET A 130 -2.48 7.38 -11.08
C MET A 130 -3.62 7.44 -12.10
N GLU A 131 -4.88 7.49 -11.64
CA GLU A 131 -6.06 7.59 -12.52
C GLU A 131 -6.09 8.94 -13.25
N ALA A 132 -5.81 10.05 -12.56
CA ALA A 132 -5.75 11.37 -13.17
C ALA A 132 -4.68 11.42 -14.27
N ARG A 133 -3.51 10.84 -14.00
CA ARG A 133 -2.46 10.69 -15.02
C ARG A 133 -2.98 9.89 -16.21
N ALA A 134 -3.58 8.72 -15.99
CA ALA A 134 -4.02 7.84 -17.08
C ALA A 134 -5.03 8.52 -18.04
N GLN A 135 -5.79 9.52 -17.57
CA GLN A 135 -6.70 10.32 -18.40
C GLN A 135 -5.99 11.33 -19.30
N ILE A 136 -4.92 11.96 -18.81
CA ILE A 136 -4.17 13.00 -19.52
C ILE A 136 -3.12 12.36 -20.45
N GLU A 137 -2.61 11.22 -20.02
CA GLU A 137 -1.39 10.59 -20.53
C GLU A 137 -1.63 9.09 -20.76
N PRO A 138 -2.35 8.72 -21.85
CA PRO A 138 -2.65 7.31 -22.14
C PRO A 138 -1.39 6.59 -22.61
N GLY A 139 -0.77 5.79 -21.73
CA GLY A 139 0.38 4.92 -22.03
C GLY A 139 1.65 5.66 -22.49
N PRO A 140 2.77 5.59 -21.75
CA PRO A 140 4.00 6.29 -22.16
C PRO A 140 4.54 5.74 -23.47
N THR A 141 4.78 6.65 -24.41
CA THR A 141 5.21 6.38 -25.80
C THR A 141 6.55 5.64 -25.88
N ASN A 142 7.40 5.74 -24.85
CA ASN A 142 8.78 5.28 -24.85
C ASN A 142 9.05 4.06 -23.95
N TRP A 143 8.03 3.35 -23.46
CA TRP A 143 8.24 2.14 -22.63
C TRP A 143 8.97 0.98 -23.34
N GLY A 144 9.22 1.09 -24.65
CA GLY A 144 10.05 0.13 -25.37
C GLY A 144 9.43 -1.26 -25.38
N VAL A 145 10.29 -2.28 -25.32
CA VAL A 145 9.89 -3.70 -25.46
C VAL A 145 9.08 -4.20 -24.24
N ASP A 146 9.23 -3.54 -23.07
CA ASP A 146 8.62 -3.97 -21.80
C ASP A 146 7.29 -3.26 -21.49
N ALA A 147 6.72 -2.54 -22.45
CA ALA A 147 5.53 -1.71 -22.23
C ALA A 147 4.30 -2.47 -21.72
N ALA A 148 4.07 -3.68 -22.23
CA ALA A 148 2.94 -4.50 -21.80
C ALA A 148 3.09 -4.93 -20.33
N ASP A 149 4.31 -5.30 -19.92
CA ASP A 149 4.60 -5.73 -18.56
C ASP A 149 4.47 -4.58 -17.55
N GLN A 150 4.91 -3.38 -17.94
CA GLN A 150 4.79 -2.18 -17.11
C GLN A 150 3.33 -1.74 -16.94
N GLU A 151 2.52 -1.84 -17.99
CA GLU A 151 1.09 -1.53 -17.92
C GLU A 151 0.36 -2.53 -17.01
N GLU A 152 0.70 -3.81 -17.12
CA GLU A 152 0.13 -4.85 -16.27
C GLU A 152 0.52 -4.63 -14.80
N LYS A 153 1.78 -4.29 -14.51
CA LYS A 153 2.21 -3.93 -13.15
C LYS A 153 1.44 -2.72 -12.60
N ALA A 154 1.25 -1.68 -13.42
CA ALA A 154 0.47 -0.51 -13.04
C ALA A 154 -1.00 -0.87 -12.74
N ARG A 155 -1.60 -1.72 -13.57
CA ARG A 155 -2.97 -2.23 -13.39
C ARG A 155 -3.11 -3.05 -12.11
N LEU A 156 -2.18 -3.96 -11.84
CA LEU A 156 -2.16 -4.77 -10.63
C LEU A 156 -1.98 -3.90 -9.38
N PHE A 157 -1.11 -2.89 -9.45
CA PHE A 157 -0.93 -1.94 -8.36
C PHE A 157 -2.16 -1.06 -8.12
N LEU A 158 -2.82 -0.58 -9.18
CA LEU A 158 -4.07 0.18 -9.06
C LEU A 158 -5.19 -0.65 -8.43
N ARG A 159 -5.23 -1.95 -8.71
CA ARG A 159 -6.16 -2.90 -8.06
C ARG A 159 -5.86 -3.00 -6.56
N ASP A 160 -4.60 -3.16 -6.16
CA ASP A 160 -4.20 -3.18 -4.74
C ASP A 160 -4.59 -1.86 -4.05
N LEU A 161 -4.22 -0.71 -4.62
CA LEU A 161 -4.62 0.61 -4.11
C LEU A 161 -6.15 0.76 -3.97
N THR A 162 -6.91 0.21 -4.92
CA THR A 162 -8.38 0.21 -4.85
C THR A 162 -8.87 -0.58 -3.64
N HIS A 163 -8.41 -1.83 -3.46
CA HIS A 163 -8.77 -2.63 -2.31
C HIS A 163 -8.40 -1.93 -0.99
N ARG A 164 -7.19 -1.38 -0.90
CA ARG A 164 -6.69 -0.67 0.28
C ARG A 164 -7.42 0.65 0.55
N ALA A 165 -8.01 1.28 -0.47
CA ALA A 165 -8.80 2.49 -0.28
C ALA A 165 -10.24 2.17 0.16
N THR A 166 -10.86 1.12 -0.40
CA THR A 166 -12.30 0.86 -0.25
C THR A 166 -12.66 -0.10 0.87
N GLU A 167 -11.79 -1.05 1.22
CA GLU A 167 -12.12 -2.10 2.19
C GLU A 167 -11.71 -1.72 3.62
N ASP A 168 -12.54 -2.06 4.60
CA ASP A 168 -12.21 -1.91 6.03
C ASP A 168 -11.05 -2.80 6.43
N ASP A 169 -11.03 -4.01 5.87
CA ASP A 169 -9.97 -4.98 6.03
C ASP A 169 -9.79 -5.75 4.72
N VAL A 170 -8.60 -5.69 4.13
CA VAL A 170 -8.31 -6.33 2.84
C VAL A 170 -8.40 -7.86 2.91
N ILE A 171 -8.30 -8.46 4.11
CA ILE A 171 -8.46 -9.90 4.29
C ILE A 171 -9.85 -10.35 3.87
N ASN A 172 -10.86 -9.46 3.90
CA ASN A 172 -12.19 -9.76 3.37
C ASN A 172 -12.19 -9.99 1.85
N VAL A 173 -11.32 -9.31 1.10
CA VAL A 173 -11.15 -9.55 -0.34
C VAL A 173 -10.56 -10.94 -0.56
N TYR A 174 -9.48 -11.25 0.16
CA TYR A 174 -8.81 -12.53 0.06
C TYR A 174 -9.72 -13.70 0.47
N TYR A 175 -10.42 -13.57 1.59
CA TYR A 175 -11.34 -14.61 2.05
C TYR A 175 -12.49 -14.87 1.07
N ARG A 176 -13.08 -13.80 0.51
CA ARG A 176 -14.11 -13.94 -0.53
C ARG A 176 -13.56 -14.65 -1.77
N HIS A 177 -12.28 -14.47 -2.08
CA HIS A 177 -11.61 -15.17 -3.17
C HIS A 177 -11.42 -16.67 -2.86
N VAL A 178 -10.78 -17.00 -1.73
CA VAL A 178 -10.56 -18.39 -1.30
C VAL A 178 -11.86 -19.17 -1.23
N ARG A 179 -12.93 -18.57 -0.67
CA ARG A 179 -14.26 -19.20 -0.60
C ARG A 179 -14.81 -19.56 -1.98
N LYS A 180 -14.57 -18.72 -3.00
CA LYS A 180 -15.01 -18.97 -4.37
C LYS A 180 -14.21 -20.06 -5.06
N THR A 181 -12.91 -20.13 -4.81
CA THR A 181 -11.98 -21.03 -5.54
C THR A 181 -11.91 -22.43 -4.95
N THR A 182 -11.92 -22.55 -3.62
CA THR A 182 -11.73 -23.83 -2.93
C THR A 182 -13.03 -24.61 -2.70
N ASN A 183 -14.19 -24.01 -2.99
CA ASN A 183 -15.50 -24.59 -2.72
C ASN A 183 -15.65 -25.06 -1.25
N LEU A 184 -14.87 -24.47 -0.33
CA LEU A 184 -15.02 -24.62 1.11
C LEU A 184 -16.37 -23.98 1.47
N TYR A 185 -17.42 -24.80 1.42
CA TYR A 185 -18.73 -24.52 1.97
C TYR A 185 -18.56 -24.22 3.46
N LEU A 186 -18.57 -22.94 3.81
CA LEU A 186 -18.92 -22.52 5.15
C LEU A 186 -20.43 -22.59 5.29
N ASP A 187 -20.82 -23.09 6.46
CA ASP A 187 -22.12 -23.56 6.91
C ASP A 187 -23.38 -23.12 6.13
N LYS A 188 -24.35 -24.06 6.05
CA LYS A 188 -25.68 -23.81 5.45
C LYS A 188 -26.46 -22.68 6.14
N ASP A 189 -25.97 -22.22 7.28
CA ASP A 189 -26.66 -21.30 8.19
C ASP A 189 -26.35 -19.81 7.93
N GLY A 190 -25.61 -19.49 6.87
CA GLY A 190 -25.54 -18.10 6.40
C GLY A 190 -24.91 -17.14 7.42
N HIS A 191 -23.91 -17.61 8.18
CA HIS A 191 -23.09 -16.72 9.00
C HIS A 191 -22.53 -15.60 8.12
N THR A 192 -22.99 -14.39 8.44
CA THR A 192 -22.69 -13.12 7.81
C THR A 192 -21.18 -12.93 7.71
N ASP A 193 -20.71 -12.24 6.66
CA ASP A 193 -19.34 -11.71 6.55
C ASP A 193 -18.89 -11.17 7.91
N GLU A 194 -18.18 -11.98 8.71
CA GLU A 194 -17.65 -11.53 9.98
C GLU A 194 -16.68 -10.40 9.67
N LYS A 195 -16.92 -9.23 10.28
CA LYS A 195 -16.11 -8.05 10.05
C LYS A 195 -14.73 -8.32 10.62
N ARG A 196 -13.80 -8.67 9.74
CA ARG A 196 -12.38 -8.77 10.06
C ARG A 196 -11.84 -7.43 10.52
N THR A 197 -10.98 -7.48 11.53
CA THR A 197 -10.47 -6.29 12.20
C THR A 197 -8.94 -6.21 12.27
N LEU A 198 -8.23 -7.15 11.64
CA LEU A 198 -6.77 -7.20 11.66
C LEU A 198 -6.15 -5.85 11.25
N MET A 199 -6.56 -5.28 10.12
CA MET A 199 -6.05 -3.98 9.69
C MET A 199 -6.45 -2.86 10.66
N LEU A 200 -7.66 -2.92 11.22
CA LEU A 200 -8.16 -1.95 12.20
C LEU A 200 -7.43 -2.02 13.55
N ARG A 201 -6.86 -3.18 13.90
CA ARG A 201 -6.22 -3.45 15.20
C ARG A 201 -4.70 -3.59 15.12
N SER A 202 -4.11 -3.65 13.92
CA SER A 202 -2.67 -3.74 13.72
C SER A 202 -2.08 -2.50 13.04
N PRO A 203 -1.71 -1.47 13.82
CA PRO A 203 -0.96 -0.31 13.34
C PRO A 203 0.36 -0.68 12.67
N VAL A 204 1.03 -1.72 13.18
CA VAL A 204 2.31 -2.20 12.64
C VAL A 204 2.11 -2.70 11.21
N LEU A 205 1.13 -3.58 11.00
CA LEU A 205 0.82 -4.08 9.67
C LEU A 205 0.40 -2.93 8.74
N CYS A 206 -0.46 -2.02 9.20
CA CYS A 206 -0.84 -0.84 8.41
C CYS A 206 0.37 -0.01 7.97
N GLY A 207 1.34 0.20 8.87
CA GLY A 207 2.56 0.94 8.58
C GLY A 207 3.46 0.23 7.56
N VAL A 208 3.64 -1.08 7.71
CA VAL A 208 4.42 -1.91 6.77
C VAL A 208 3.80 -1.87 5.37
N VAL A 209 2.48 -2.05 5.29
CA VAL A 209 1.72 -1.96 4.03
C VAL A 209 1.86 -0.57 3.43
N LEU A 210 1.65 0.49 4.20
CA LEU A 210 1.75 1.87 3.71
C LEU A 210 3.14 2.16 3.14
N PHE A 211 4.20 1.76 3.84
CA PHE A 211 5.57 1.94 3.38
C PHE A 211 5.82 1.24 2.05
N ARG A 212 5.35 0.00 1.89
CA ARG A 212 5.43 -0.74 0.62
C ARG A 212 4.69 -0.02 -0.50
N LEU A 213 3.44 0.40 -0.27
CA LEU A 213 2.65 1.11 -1.28
C LEU A 213 3.35 2.39 -1.73
N GLN A 214 3.91 3.16 -0.80
CA GLN A 214 4.67 4.37 -1.11
C GLN A 214 5.94 4.07 -1.91
N PHE A 215 6.63 2.97 -1.60
CA PHE A 215 7.82 2.54 -2.33
C PHE A 215 7.48 2.18 -3.77
N ILE A 216 6.46 1.35 -3.99
CA ILE A 216 5.99 0.97 -5.34
C ILE A 216 5.50 2.20 -6.10
N TYR A 217 4.71 3.06 -5.46
CA TYR A 217 4.22 4.30 -6.08
C TYR A 217 5.36 5.23 -6.50
N ARG A 218 6.42 5.34 -5.68
CA ARG A 218 7.61 6.12 -6.03
C ARG A 218 8.34 5.53 -7.22
N ASP A 219 8.58 4.22 -7.24
CA ASP A 219 9.25 3.53 -8.33
C ASP A 219 8.47 3.67 -9.66
N PHE A 220 7.14 3.47 -9.60
CA PHE A 220 6.24 3.70 -10.72
C PHE A 220 6.32 5.17 -11.20
N SER A 221 6.25 6.13 -10.28
CA SER A 221 6.28 7.56 -10.63
C SER A 221 7.60 7.97 -11.29
N LEU A 222 8.73 7.43 -10.82
CA LEU A 222 10.04 7.65 -11.43
C LEU A 222 10.12 7.01 -12.82
N THR A 223 9.61 5.80 -12.96
CA THR A 223 9.54 5.10 -14.25
C THR A 223 8.71 5.90 -15.25
N VAL A 224 7.55 6.43 -14.83
CA VAL A 224 6.73 7.29 -15.69
C VAL A 224 7.47 8.58 -16.04
N ALA A 225 8.04 9.28 -15.06
CA ALA A 225 8.75 10.54 -15.29
C ALA A 225 9.93 10.39 -16.26
N ASN A 226 10.68 9.29 -16.18
CA ASN A 226 11.83 9.02 -17.06
C ASN A 226 11.42 8.68 -18.50
N ASN A 227 10.19 8.19 -18.70
CA ASN A 227 9.71 7.76 -20.02
C ASN A 227 8.79 8.77 -20.69
N TRP A 228 8.57 9.93 -20.06
CA TRP A 228 7.60 10.89 -20.53
C TRP A 228 8.23 12.24 -20.86
N ASP A 229 8.28 12.55 -22.16
CA ASP A 229 8.96 13.74 -22.69
C ASP A 229 8.22 15.06 -22.39
N THR A 230 6.94 15.03 -21.99
CA THR A 230 6.20 16.24 -21.59
C THR A 230 6.83 16.98 -20.44
N LEU A 231 7.58 16.31 -19.56
CA LEU A 231 8.34 17.01 -18.52
C LEU A 231 9.31 18.01 -19.16
N TYR A 232 10.06 17.56 -20.17
CA TYR A 232 10.97 18.40 -20.94
C TYR A 232 10.21 19.43 -21.77
N PHE A 233 9.13 19.07 -22.47
CA PHE A 233 8.33 20.03 -23.24
C PHE A 233 7.81 21.18 -22.38
N ASN A 234 7.24 20.86 -21.22
CA ASN A 234 6.70 21.85 -20.30
C ASN A 234 7.80 22.71 -19.67
N GLY A 235 8.92 22.12 -19.26
CA GLY A 235 10.05 22.88 -18.71
C GLY A 235 10.69 23.82 -19.74
N HIS A 236 10.85 23.37 -20.98
CA HIS A 236 11.34 24.21 -22.08
C HIS A 236 10.36 25.33 -22.44
N LEU A 237 9.05 25.03 -22.50
CA LEU A 237 8.02 26.04 -22.76
C LEU A 237 7.96 27.07 -21.63
N TYR A 238 7.98 26.62 -20.38
CA TYR A 238 7.98 27.49 -19.21
C TYR A 238 9.19 28.43 -19.22
N HIS A 239 10.40 27.91 -19.44
CA HIS A 239 11.60 28.74 -19.52
C HIS A 239 11.55 29.73 -20.69
N LEU A 240 10.96 29.36 -21.83
CA LEU A 240 10.73 30.30 -22.94
C LEU A 240 9.76 31.42 -22.58
N CYS A 241 8.67 31.11 -21.89
CA CYS A 241 7.76 32.13 -21.39
C CYS A 241 8.47 33.08 -20.41
N GLN A 242 9.35 32.55 -19.55
CA GLN A 242 10.17 33.39 -18.66
C GLN A 242 11.13 34.31 -19.44
N LEU A 243 11.72 33.84 -20.54
CA LEU A 243 12.60 34.65 -21.38
C LEU A 243 11.85 35.75 -22.14
N LEU A 244 10.70 35.42 -22.72
CA LEU A 244 9.92 36.33 -23.57
C LEU A 244 9.13 37.36 -22.76
N TYR A 245 8.60 36.95 -21.60
CA TYR A 245 7.67 37.74 -20.80
C TYR A 245 8.21 38.06 -19.40
N GLY A 246 9.48 37.77 -19.09
CA GLY A 246 10.05 37.94 -17.74
C GLY A 246 10.01 39.37 -17.19
N ASN A 247 9.87 40.37 -18.06
CA ASN A 247 9.73 41.78 -17.69
C ASN A 247 8.27 42.21 -17.45
N ASP A 248 7.30 41.38 -17.82
CA ASP A 248 5.87 41.63 -17.67
C ASP A 248 5.28 40.69 -16.61
N PRO A 249 5.05 41.18 -15.38
CA PRO A 249 4.56 40.34 -14.29
C PRO A 249 3.15 39.79 -14.53
N ASP A 250 2.34 40.39 -15.42
CA ASP A 250 0.99 39.91 -15.72
C ASP A 250 1.00 38.76 -16.74
N LEU A 251 2.07 38.64 -17.53
CA LEU A 251 2.25 37.59 -18.55
C LEU A 251 3.27 36.52 -18.14
N ARG A 252 3.97 36.73 -17.04
CA ARG A 252 4.95 35.79 -16.49
C ARG A 252 4.23 34.64 -15.78
N PRO A 253 4.29 33.40 -16.29
CA PRO A 253 3.69 32.27 -15.57
C PRO A 253 4.47 32.02 -14.28
N GLU A 254 3.77 31.83 -13.17
CA GLU A 254 4.36 31.27 -11.94
C GLU A 254 4.05 29.78 -11.89
N TRP A 255 5.09 28.95 -12.02
CA TRP A 255 4.92 27.51 -11.90
C TRP A 255 5.96 26.93 -10.94
N ARG A 256 5.64 27.03 -9.64
CA ARG A 256 6.52 26.64 -8.54
C ARG A 256 7.01 25.20 -8.62
N ASP A 257 6.20 24.30 -9.17
CA ASP A 257 6.60 22.90 -9.34
C ASP A 257 7.72 22.73 -10.39
N VAL A 258 7.70 23.52 -11.46
CA VAL A 258 8.77 23.52 -12.47
C VAL A 258 10.02 24.23 -11.94
N ASP A 259 9.85 25.30 -11.15
CA ASP A 259 10.98 25.93 -10.47
C ASP A 259 11.66 24.94 -9.50
N LEU A 260 10.88 24.21 -8.69
CA LEU A 260 11.38 23.16 -7.81
C LEU A 260 12.08 22.04 -8.60
N LEU A 261 11.53 21.65 -9.74
CA LEU A 261 12.14 20.66 -10.62
C LEU A 261 13.53 21.13 -11.10
N PHE A 262 13.65 22.39 -11.51
CA PHE A 262 14.94 22.96 -11.91
C PHE A 262 15.94 23.01 -10.76
N ASP A 263 15.48 23.28 -9.53
CA ASP A 263 16.35 23.27 -8.35
C ASP A 263 16.82 21.85 -7.99
N LEU A 264 15.94 20.84 -8.14
CA LEU A 264 16.25 19.44 -7.83
C LEU A 264 17.19 18.78 -8.86
N VAL A 265 16.92 18.99 -10.15
CA VAL A 265 17.70 18.38 -11.24
C VAL A 265 18.96 19.19 -11.56
N GLY A 266 18.92 20.49 -11.30
CA GLY A 266 19.86 21.48 -11.81
C GLY A 266 19.42 21.96 -13.18
N LYS A 267 19.23 23.28 -13.32
CA LYS A 267 18.73 23.91 -14.55
C LYS A 267 19.60 23.60 -15.78
N GLU A 268 20.93 23.58 -15.63
CA GLU A 268 21.86 23.18 -16.70
C GLU A 268 21.63 21.72 -17.14
N ASN A 269 21.52 20.80 -16.19
CA ASN A 269 21.29 19.38 -16.48
C ASN A 269 19.94 19.15 -17.17
N PHE A 270 18.89 19.84 -16.71
CA PHE A 270 17.55 19.76 -17.30
C PHE A 270 17.57 20.12 -18.79
N PHE A 271 18.38 21.11 -19.18
CA PHE A 271 18.51 21.57 -20.57
C PHE A 271 19.65 20.88 -21.35
N GLY A 272 20.23 19.79 -20.85
CA GLY A 272 21.29 19.06 -21.55
C GLY A 272 22.65 19.77 -21.56
N GLY A 273 22.90 20.64 -20.58
CA GLY A 273 24.19 21.28 -20.31
C GLY A 273 24.12 22.81 -20.30
N ARG A 274 23.68 23.43 -21.41
CA ARG A 274 23.57 24.90 -21.50
C ARG A 274 22.14 25.35 -21.24
N ILE A 275 21.95 26.40 -20.45
CA ILE A 275 20.64 27.03 -20.29
C ILE A 275 20.29 27.79 -21.58
N PRO A 276 19.12 27.56 -22.20
CA PRO A 276 18.72 28.27 -23.40
C PRO A 276 18.61 29.78 -23.19
N GLU A 277 19.12 30.57 -24.12
CA GLU A 277 18.97 32.03 -24.13
C GLU A 277 17.95 32.48 -25.18
N THR A 278 17.71 31.66 -26.19
CA THR A 278 16.76 31.93 -27.28
C THR A 278 15.76 30.79 -27.49
N ALA A 279 14.69 31.06 -28.23
CA ALA A 279 13.74 30.04 -28.68
C ALA A 279 14.43 28.91 -29.47
N GLN A 280 15.40 29.28 -30.30
CA GLN A 280 16.16 28.33 -31.08
C GLN A 280 17.05 27.43 -30.21
N ASP A 281 17.74 28.01 -29.24
CA ASP A 281 18.55 27.24 -28.29
C ASP A 281 17.70 26.25 -27.50
N SER A 282 16.50 26.68 -27.09
CA SER A 282 15.59 25.82 -26.34
C SER A 282 15.13 24.63 -27.17
N HIS A 283 14.81 24.86 -28.45
CA HIS A 283 14.42 23.78 -29.35
C HIS A 283 15.58 22.80 -29.63
N VAL A 284 16.79 23.31 -29.86
CA VAL A 284 17.98 22.47 -30.06
C VAL A 284 18.30 21.65 -28.81
N ASN A 285 18.26 22.28 -27.64
CA ASN A 285 18.54 21.61 -26.36
C ASN A 285 17.50 20.54 -26.05
N LEU A 286 16.21 20.80 -26.32
CA LEU A 286 15.15 19.80 -26.17
C LEU A 286 15.45 18.56 -27.01
N LEU A 287 15.76 18.75 -28.30
CA LEU A 287 16.12 17.65 -29.19
C LEU A 287 17.36 16.90 -28.69
N GLN A 288 18.33 17.59 -28.12
CA GLN A 288 19.53 16.97 -27.54
C GLN A 288 19.20 16.11 -26.31
N VAL A 289 18.36 16.60 -25.40
CA VAL A 289 17.91 15.84 -24.21
C VAL A 289 17.05 14.64 -24.60
N MET A 290 16.30 14.75 -25.70
CA MET A 290 15.55 13.64 -26.30
C MET A 290 16.42 12.68 -27.15
N ASN A 291 17.74 12.79 -27.09
CA ASN A 291 18.69 11.95 -27.83
C ASN A 291 18.53 11.99 -29.37
N ALA A 292 18.15 13.14 -29.94
CA ALA A 292 18.12 13.31 -31.38
C ALA A 292 19.52 13.14 -32.00
N ASN A 293 19.58 12.55 -33.19
CA ASN A 293 20.85 12.30 -33.87
C ASN A 293 21.52 13.60 -34.35
N ALA A 294 22.83 13.53 -34.61
CA ALA A 294 23.63 14.69 -35.01
C ALA A 294 23.17 15.36 -36.32
N ALA A 295 22.59 14.60 -37.25
CA ALA A 295 22.08 15.15 -38.51
C ALA A 295 20.84 16.02 -38.27
N THR A 296 19.92 15.56 -37.43
CA THR A 296 18.74 16.33 -37.00
C THR A 296 19.15 17.60 -36.27
N LEU A 297 20.11 17.51 -35.34
CA LEU A 297 20.60 18.69 -34.60
C LEU A 297 21.28 19.70 -35.53
N HIS A 298 22.01 19.25 -36.55
CA HIS A 298 22.65 20.14 -37.52
C HIS A 298 21.62 20.86 -38.41
N ALA A 299 20.59 20.14 -38.88
CA ALA A 299 19.55 20.70 -39.74
C ALA A 299 18.73 21.80 -39.06
N VAL A 300 18.58 21.73 -37.73
CA VAL A 300 17.84 22.74 -36.95
C VAL A 300 18.73 23.96 -36.63
N ARG A 301 20.05 23.85 -36.73
CA ARG A 301 20.97 24.98 -36.46
C ARG A 301 21.25 25.85 -37.69
N THR A 302 21.01 25.32 -38.89
CA THR A 302 21.18 26.00 -40.19
C THR A 302 19.92 26.73 -40.61
#